data_AF-A0A0M0BQF5-F1
#
_entry.id   AF-A0A0M0BQF5-F1
#
_cell.length_a   1.000
_cell.length_b   1.000
_cell.length_c   1.000
_cell.angle_alpha   90.00
_cell.angle_beta   90.00
_cell.angle_gamma   90.00
#
_symmetry.space_group_name_H-M   'P 1'
#
loop_
_entity.id
_entity.type
_entity.pdbx_description
1 polymer ?
#
loop_
_entity_poly.entity_id
_entity_poly.type
_entity_poly.pdbx_seq_one_letter_code
_entity_poly.pdbx_strand_id
1 'polypeptide(L)' 'PADDPCVFSFSYRSVIAHGEARVHTDPLRVAEALRLLVEKYASAEMADRMTVDSISRRPIAVVEITVDEMTGKRSPP' A
#
# COMPACT_ATOMS: atom_id res chain seq x y z
N PRO A 1 27.35 13.85 -5.57
CA PRO A 1 28.17 13.13 -6.59
C PRO A 1 29.41 12.55 -5.91
N ALA A 2 29.82 11.33 -6.27
CA ALA A 2 31.08 10.74 -5.81
C ALA A 2 32.13 10.94 -6.91
N ASP A 3 33.37 11.21 -6.51
CA ASP A 3 34.49 11.43 -7.45
C ASP A 3 34.91 10.13 -8.15
N ASP A 4 34.64 8.98 -7.52
CA ASP A 4 34.73 7.65 -8.13
C ASP A 4 33.32 7.13 -8.46
N PRO A 5 32.99 6.89 -9.74
CA PRO A 5 31.68 6.37 -10.12
C PRO A 5 31.40 4.97 -9.55
N CYS A 6 32.44 4.18 -9.21
CA CYS A 6 32.27 2.82 -8.70
C CYS A 6 31.72 2.79 -7.25
N VAL A 7 31.93 3.86 -6.49
CA VAL A 7 31.41 4.01 -5.12
C VAL A 7 30.15 4.87 -5.07
N PHE A 8 29.69 5.36 -6.22
CA PHE A 8 28.47 6.13 -6.30
C PHE A 8 27.25 5.25 -5.97
N SER A 9 26.47 5.66 -4.97
CA SER A 9 25.30 4.95 -4.49
C SER A 9 24.21 5.92 -4.01
N PHE A 10 23.03 5.41 -3.71
CA PHE A 10 21.90 6.16 -3.15
C PHE A 10 21.55 5.64 -1.76
N SER A 11 21.01 6.53 -0.91
CA SER A 11 20.38 6.10 0.33
C SER A 11 19.00 5.52 0.01
N TYR A 12 18.77 4.25 0.36
CA TYR A 12 17.49 3.60 0.11
C TYR A 12 17.13 2.56 1.17
N ARG A 13 15.82 2.30 1.26
CA ARG A 13 15.23 1.14 1.92
C ARG A 13 14.16 0.59 0.98
N SER A 14 14.21 -0.70 0.71
CA SER A 14 13.34 -1.37 -0.25
C SER A 14 12.92 -2.73 0.29
N VAL A 15 11.73 -3.17 -0.10
CA VAL A 15 11.23 -4.51 0.16
C VAL A 15 10.66 -5.09 -1.12
N ILE A 16 10.78 -6.40 -1.29
CA ILE A 16 10.11 -7.19 -2.32
C ILE A 16 9.24 -8.20 -1.57
N ALA A 17 7.93 -8.18 -1.84
CA ALA A 17 6.97 -9.06 -1.21
C ALA A 17 6.37 -10.02 -2.25
N HIS A 18 6.21 -11.29 -1.85
CA HIS A 18 5.57 -12.35 -2.61
C HIS A 18 4.35 -12.86 -1.86
N GLY A 19 3.30 -13.19 -2.60
CA GLY A 19 2.10 -13.80 -2.04
C GLY A 19 0.93 -13.78 -3.00
N GLU A 20 -0.28 -13.94 -2.46
CA GLU A 20 -1.52 -14.08 -3.22
C GLU A 20 -2.23 -12.73 -3.38
N ALA A 21 -2.61 -12.39 -4.61
CA ALA A 21 -3.44 -11.22 -4.91
C ALA A 21 -4.91 -11.63 -5.12
N ARG A 22 -5.84 -10.94 -4.44
CA ARG A 22 -7.29 -11.12 -4.60
C ARG A 22 -7.97 -9.79 -4.89
N VAL A 23 -8.88 -9.79 -5.87
CA VAL A 23 -9.71 -8.63 -6.20
C VAL A 23 -11.01 -8.69 -5.41
N HIS A 24 -11.29 -7.65 -4.63
CA HIS A 24 -12.55 -7.50 -3.90
C HIS A 24 -13.53 -6.62 -4.67
N THR A 25 -14.73 -7.16 -4.88
CA THR A 25 -15.87 -6.43 -5.47
C THR A 25 -17.05 -6.29 -4.52
N ASP A 26 -17.01 -6.97 -3.37
CA ASP A 26 -18.04 -6.82 -2.34
C ASP A 26 -17.99 -5.40 -1.74
N PRO A 27 -19.09 -4.64 -1.77
CA PRO A 27 -19.08 -3.25 -1.31
C PRO A 27 -18.66 -3.06 0.14
N LEU A 28 -18.97 -4.01 1.03
CA LEU A 28 -18.60 -3.92 2.44
C LEU A 28 -17.08 -4.10 2.60
N ARG A 29 -16.51 -5.13 1.97
CA ARG A 29 -15.05 -5.36 1.97
C ARG A 29 -14.27 -4.23 1.31
N VAL A 30 -14.78 -3.69 0.20
CA VAL A 30 -14.17 -2.55 -0.48
C VAL A 30 -14.18 -1.31 0.45
N ALA A 31 -15.30 -1.04 1.12
CA ALA A 31 -15.39 0.09 2.03
C ALA A 31 -14.45 -0.04 3.23
N GLU A 32 -14.37 -1.22 3.84
CA GLU A 32 -13.47 -1.52 4.95
C GLU A 32 -12.00 -1.32 4.54
N ALA A 33 -11.57 -1.90 3.42
CA ALA A 33 -10.21 -1.77 2.93
C ALA A 33 -9.83 -0.32 2.60
N LEU A 34 -10.74 0.45 1.99
CA LEU A 34 -10.49 1.86 1.70
C LEU A 34 -10.40 2.71 2.96
N ARG A 35 -11.18 2.41 4.01
CA ARG A 35 -11.05 3.08 5.31
C ARG A 35 -9.69 2.85 5.92
N LEU A 36 -9.17 1.62 5.90
CA LEU A 36 -7.82 1.30 6.39
C LEU A 36 -6.73 2.09 5.64
N LEU A 37 -6.88 2.24 4.32
CA LEU A 37 -5.96 3.06 3.52
C LEU A 37 -6.05 4.55 3.88
N VAL A 38 -7.27 5.10 4.01
CA VAL A 38 -7.45 6.52 4.38
C VAL A 38 -6.94 6.79 5.79
N GLU A 39 -7.16 5.89 6.74
CA GLU A 39 -6.62 6.00 8.09
C GLU A 39 -5.08 6.05 8.06
N LYS A 40 -4.44 5.19 7.26
CA LYS A 40 -2.98 5.13 7.12
C LYS A 40 -2.37 6.36 6.46
N TYR A 41 -3.02 6.90 5.43
CA TYR A 41 -2.43 7.95 4.56
C TYR A 41 -2.98 9.36 4.80
N ALA A 42 -4.10 9.50 5.50
CA ALA A 42 -4.72 10.79 5.81
C ALA A 42 -4.99 10.93 7.32
N SER A 43 -6.14 10.47 7.81
CA SER A 43 -6.48 10.44 9.24
C SER A 43 -7.67 9.52 9.54
N ALA A 44 -7.79 9.08 10.79
CA ALA A 44 -8.93 8.28 11.24
C ALA A 44 -10.27 9.02 11.09
N GLU A 45 -10.30 10.32 11.38
CA GLU A 45 -11.53 11.13 11.25
C GLU A 45 -12.01 11.25 9.80
N MET A 46 -11.10 11.15 8.83
CA MET A 46 -11.47 11.09 7.41
C MET A 46 -11.99 9.71 7.02
N ALA A 47 -11.41 8.64 7.56
CA ALA A 47 -11.89 7.27 7.33
C ALA A 47 -13.33 7.07 7.86
N ASP A 48 -13.65 7.64 9.02
CA ASP A 48 -14.98 7.54 9.64
C ASP A 48 -16.10 8.21 8.81
N ARG A 49 -15.75 9.21 8.00
CA ARG A 49 -16.71 9.89 7.10
C ARG A 49 -17.07 9.05 5.88
N MET A 50 -16.32 7.99 5.60
CA MET A 50 -16.55 7.15 4.43
C MET A 50 -17.73 6.20 4.70
N THR A 51 -18.78 6.29 3.87
CA THR A 51 -19.93 5.39 3.93
C THR A 51 -19.88 4.38 2.81
N VAL A 52 -20.43 3.17 3.04
CA VAL A 52 -20.53 2.12 2.02
C VAL A 52 -21.25 2.67 0.78
N ASP A 53 -22.37 3.37 0.95
CA ASP A 53 -23.13 3.95 -0.16
C ASP A 53 -22.30 4.94 -1.02
N SER A 54 -21.49 5.80 -0.40
CA SER A 54 -20.65 6.74 -1.14
C SER A 54 -19.55 6.08 -1.97
N ILE A 55 -19.14 4.87 -1.57
CA ILE A 55 -18.07 4.09 -2.20
C ILE A 55 -18.64 3.19 -3.30
N SER A 56 -19.74 2.49 -3.03
CA SER A 56 -20.39 1.56 -3.98
C SER A 56 -20.77 2.20 -5.32
N ARG A 57 -20.96 3.52 -5.33
CA ARG A 57 -21.32 4.29 -6.54
C ARG A 57 -20.12 4.59 -7.44
N ARG A 58 -18.90 4.25 -7.04
CA ARG A 58 -17.66 4.57 -7.75
C ARG A 58 -17.09 3.30 -8.41
N PRO A 59 -16.56 3.39 -9.64
CA PRO A 59 -15.89 2.27 -10.29
C PRO A 59 -14.49 2.07 -9.69
N ILE A 60 -14.41 1.46 -8.51
CA ILE A 60 -13.17 1.20 -7.79
C ILE A 60 -13.00 -0.31 -7.61
N ALA A 61 -11.81 -0.81 -7.92
CA ALA A 61 -11.40 -2.17 -7.56
C ALA A 61 -10.38 -2.10 -6.41
N VAL A 62 -10.56 -2.95 -5.40
CA VAL A 62 -9.58 -3.13 -4.32
C VAL A 62 -8.86 -4.44 -4.54
N VAL A 63 -7.53 -4.39 -4.49
CA VAL A 63 -6.68 -5.58 -4.55
C VAL A 63 -6.03 -5.78 -3.20
N GLU A 64 -6.35 -6.89 -2.55
CA GLU A 64 -5.65 -7.36 -1.35
C GLU A 64 -4.46 -8.21 -1.80
N ILE A 65 -3.30 -8.00 -1.19
CA ILE A 65 -2.15 -8.89 -1.33
C ILE A 65 -1.90 -9.51 0.04
N THR A 66 -2.19 -10.80 0.20
CA THR A 66 -1.74 -11.56 1.37
C THR A 66 -0.25 -11.84 1.16
N VAL A 67 0.61 -11.33 2.05
CA VAL A 67 2.06 -11.49 1.95
C VAL A 67 2.48 -12.80 2.63
N ASP A 68 3.09 -13.69 1.87
CA ASP A 68 3.64 -14.96 2.37
C ASP A 68 5.13 -14.83 2.70
N GLU A 69 5.87 -14.10 1.85
CA GLU A 69 7.31 -13.87 2.00
C GLU A 69 7.66 -12.41 1.68
N MET A 70 8.61 -11.84 2.42
CA MET A 70 9.13 -10.50 2.15
C MET A 70 10.63 -10.44 2.39
N THR A 71 11.37 -9.93 1.40
CA THR A 71 12.81 -9.67 1.50
C THR A 71 13.08 -8.17 1.49
N GLY A 72 13.94 -7.70 2.40
CA GLY A 72 14.33 -6.29 2.51
C GLY A 72 15.79 -6.03 2.11
N LYS A 73 16.05 -4.88 1.48
CA LYS A 73 17.39 -4.37 1.18
C LYS A 73 17.50 -2.90 1.54
N ARG A 74 18.63 -2.50 2.14
CA ARG A 74 18.98 -1.10 2.41
C ARG A 74 20.36 -0.78 1.88
N SER A 75 20.63 0.49 1.60
CA SER A 75 21.99 0.95 1.31
C SER A 75 22.91 0.69 2.51
N PRO A 76 24.22 0.47 2.28
CA PRO A 76 25.22 0.49 3.35
C PRO A 76 25.13 1.80 4.16
N PRO A 77 25.50 1.78 5.46
CA PRO A 77 25.59 2.98 6.27
C PRO A 77 26.64 3.97 5.73
#